data_AF-A0A7J8TCY6-F1
#
_entry.id   AF-A0A7J8TCY6-F1
#
_cell.length_a   1.000
_cell.length_b   1.000
_cell.length_c   1.000
_cell.angle_alpha   90.00
_cell.angle_beta   90.00
_cell.angle_gamma   90.00
#
_symmetry.space_group_name_H-M   'P 1'
#
loop_
_entity.id
_entity.type
_entity.pdbx_description
1 polymer ?
#
loop_
_entity_poly.entity_id
_entity_poly.type
_entity_poly.pdbx_seq_one_letter_code
_entity_poly.pdbx_strand_id
1 'polypeptide(L)' 'MNECELFRDHISQFITLLNDLKNAKVKIDDEDQAMLL' A
#
# COMPACT_ATOMS: atom_id res chain seq x y z
N MET A 1 14.59 -10.76 20.23
CA MET A 1 14.33 -10.61 18.79
C MET A 1 15.62 -10.09 18.18
N ASN A 2 16.18 -10.85 17.26
CA ASN A 2 17.44 -10.53 16.59
C ASN A 2 17.19 -9.42 15.53
N GLU A 3 18.14 -8.52 15.30
CA GLU A 3 18.04 -7.45 14.30
C GLU A 3 17.71 -7.99 12.88
N CYS A 4 18.24 -9.15 12.51
CA CYS A 4 17.91 -9.83 11.25
C CYS A 4 16.44 -10.29 11.20
N GLU A 5 15.86 -10.69 12.33
CA GLU A 5 14.43 -11.06 12.41
C GLU A 5 13.56 -9.80 12.23
N LEU A 6 13.92 -8.70 12.91
CA LEU A 6 13.27 -7.40 12.75
C LEU A 6 13.32 -6.90 11.30
N PHE A 7 14.48 -7.01 10.65
CA PHE A 7 14.64 -6.58 9.26
C PHE A 7 13.77 -7.41 8.30
N ARG A 8 13.70 -8.73 8.51
CA ARG A 8 12.85 -9.61 7.70
C ARG A 8 11.36 -9.31 7.90
N ASP A 9 10.94 -9.00 9.12
CA ASP A 9 9.57 -8.62 9.43
C ASP A 9 9.19 -7.30 8.74
N HIS A 10 10.07 -6.30 8.78
CA HIS A 10 9.85 -5.03 8.08
C HIS A 10 9.75 -5.21 6.56
N ILE A 11 10.60 -6.04 5.95
CA ILE A 11 10.50 -6.36 4.52
C ILE A 11 9.17 -7.02 4.20
N SER A 12 8.72 -7.97 5.03
CA SER A 12 7.43 -8.65 4.82
C SER A 12 6.25 -7.67 4.91
N GLN A 13 6.24 -6.80 5.92
CA GLN A 13 5.22 -5.75 6.06
C GLN A 13 5.20 -4.81 4.86
N PHE A 14 6.38 -4.42 4.37
CA PHE A 14 6.51 -3.57 3.19
C PHE A 14 5.96 -4.24 1.92
N ILE A 15 6.27 -5.53 1.70
CA ILE A 15 5.73 -6.30 0.57
C ILE A 15 4.20 -6.41 0.65
N THR A 16 3.63 -6.64 1.84
CA THR A 16 2.17 -6.66 2.03
C THR A 16 1.54 -5.33 1.64
N LEU A 17 2.10 -4.21 2.12
CA LEU A 17 1.61 -2.87 1.77
C LEU A 17 1.63 -2.62 0.26
N LEU A 18 2.70 -3.03 -0.43
CA LEU A 18 2.78 -2.90 -1.90
C LEU A 18 1.70 -3.72 -2.61
N ASN A 19 1.42 -4.93 -2.13
CA ASN A 19 0.37 -5.77 -2.69
C ASN A 19 -1.02 -5.17 -2.43
N ASP A 20 -1.26 -4.62 -1.24
CA ASP A 20 -2.52 -3.97 -0.91
C ASP A 20 -2.75 -2.75 -1.80
N LEU A 21 -1.73 -1.91 -1.99
CA LEU A 21 -1.80 -0.75 -2.90
C LEU A 21 -2.02 -1.17 -4.35
N LYS A 22 -1.34 -2.21 -4.82
CA LYS A 22 -1.51 -2.72 -6.19
C LYS A 22 -2.92 -3.24 -6.44
N ASN A 23 -3.54 -3.83 -5.42
CA ASN A 23 -4.90 -4.39 -5.52
C ASN A 23 -5.99 -3.41 -5.07
N ALA A 24 -5.61 -2.23 -4.56
CA ALA A 24 -6.55 -1.20 -4.19
C ALA A 24 -7.30 -0.75 -5.44
N LYS A 25 -8.58 -1.12 -5.52
CA LYS A 25 -9.49 -0.57 -6.52
C LYS A 25 -9.81 0.86 -6.13
N VAL A 26 -9.04 1.81 -6.67
CA VAL A 26 -9.38 3.22 -6.60
C VAL A 26 -10.62 3.42 -7.47
N LYS A 27 -11.77 3.57 -6.83
CA LYS A 27 -12.96 4.10 -7.48
C LYS A 27 -12.84 5.61 -7.40
N ILE A 28 -12.48 6.23 -8.51
CA ILE A 28 -12.62 7.67 -8.68
C ILE A 28 -14.11 7.90 -8.87
N ASP A 29 -14.74 8.61 -7.94
CA ASP A 29 -16.13 9.01 -8.11
C ASP A 29 -16.24 10.32 -8.92
N ASP A 30 -17.47 10.70 -9.26
CA ASP A 30 -17.73 11.87 -10.10
C ASP A 30 -17.23 13.19 -9.44
N GLU A 31 -17.12 13.20 -8.11
CA GLU A 31 -16.65 14.34 -7.31
C GLU A 31 -15.11 14.43 -7.38
N ASP A 32 -14.41 13.30 -7.25
CA ASP A 32 -12.96 13.20 -7.47
C ASP A 32 -12.57 13.62 -8.90
N GLN A 33 -13.40 13.27 -9.89
CA GLN A 33 -13.16 13.57 -11.30
C GLN A 33 -13.39 15.05 -11.64
N ALA A 34 -14.37 15.68 -10.99
CA ALA A 34 -14.64 17.11 -11.13
C ALA A 34 -13.54 17.98 -10.50
N MET A 35 -12.85 17.49 -9.47
CA MET A 35 -11.77 18.20 -8.80
C MET A 35 -10.46 18.24 -9.63
N LEU A 36 -10.33 17.35 -10.62
CA LEU A 36 -9.17 17.25 -11.51
C LEU A 36 -9.28 18.14 -12.77
N LEU A 37 -10.44 18.74 -13.04
CA LEU A 37 -10.73 19.61 -14.18
C LEU A 37 -10.74 21.09 -13.79
#